data_AF-A0A0R3Q9Q2-F1
#
_entry.id   AF-A0A0R3Q9Q2-F1
#
_cell.length_a   1.000
_cell.length_b   1.000
_cell.length_c   1.000
_cell.angle_alpha   90.00
_cell.angle_beta   90.00
_cell.angle_gamma   90.00
#
_symmetry.space_group_name_H-M   'P 1'
#
loop_
_entity.id
_entity.type
_entity.pdbx_description
1 polymer ?
#
loop_
_entity_poly.entity_id
_entity_poly.type
_entity_poly.pdbx_seq_one_letter_code
_entity_poly.pdbx_strand_id
1 'polypeptide(L)'
;MSLADELLADLEDEEVVEETEQDAGEGLEEVDEQLPSMSAYDRVGSVAKLLANQNYKDLIDKMQEQLNLKEIPPVTKPLEADPQYKLIVELSGLAAEVDQELNVIHKFVRDKYEKRFPELESLVPNALEYLATVKLLGNDISTKGQNKQILSEILAPATCIVVSVTASTTQGKALEPDEL
;
A
#
# COMPACT_ATOMS: atom_id res chain seq x y z
N MET A 1 36.34 -21.93 47.05
CA MET A 1 35.24 -22.01 46.07
C MET A 1 35.78 -21.53 44.74
N SER A 2 35.42 -22.22 43.65
CA SER A 2 35.89 -21.90 42.30
C SER A 2 35.11 -20.68 41.77
N LEU A 3 35.69 -19.87 40.87
CA LEU A 3 34.94 -18.81 40.16
C LEU A 3 33.68 -19.32 39.45
N ALA A 4 33.65 -20.62 39.14
CA ALA A 4 32.48 -21.28 38.56
C ALA A 4 31.30 -21.45 39.55
N ASP A 5 31.57 -21.55 40.87
CA ASP A 5 30.51 -21.64 41.89
C ASP A 5 29.91 -20.26 42.19
N GLU A 6 30.70 -19.18 42.04
CA GLU A 6 30.26 -17.80 42.32
C GLU A 6 29.37 -17.25 41.19
N LEU A 7 29.59 -17.69 39.94
CA LEU A 7 28.71 -17.37 38.79
C LEU A 7 27.39 -18.15 38.80
N LEU A 8 27.35 -19.33 39.43
CA LEU A 8 26.15 -20.16 39.51
C LEU A 8 25.16 -19.62 40.55
N ALA A 9 25.66 -19.01 41.62
CA ALA A 9 24.84 -18.36 42.64
C ALA A 9 24.12 -17.10 42.13
N ASP A 10 24.71 -16.36 41.17
CA ASP A 10 24.10 -15.17 40.56
C ASP A 10 22.99 -15.55 39.53
N LEU A 11 22.96 -16.82 39.09
CA LEU A 11 21.93 -17.38 38.21
C LEU A 11 20.80 -18.10 38.97
N GLU A 12 20.97 -18.43 40.25
CA GLU A 12 19.94 -19.07 41.08
C GLU A 12 18.93 -18.06 41.67
N ASP A 13 19.27 -16.76 41.69
CA ASP A 13 18.37 -15.67 42.12
C ASP A 13 17.64 -14.98 40.95
N GLU A 14 17.93 -15.33 39.69
CA GLU A 14 17.04 -15.03 38.57
C GLU A 14 15.91 -16.06 38.56
N GLU A 15 14.73 -15.65 39.04
CA GLU A 15 13.49 -16.39 38.85
C GLU A 15 13.40 -16.85 37.39
N VAL A 16 13.36 -18.17 37.18
CA VAL A 16 12.98 -18.75 35.89
C VAL A 16 11.55 -18.32 35.64
N VAL A 17 11.40 -17.20 34.93
CA VAL A 17 10.11 -16.78 34.39
C VAL A 17 9.77 -17.87 33.38
N GLU A 18 8.88 -18.79 33.76
CA GLU A 18 8.17 -19.60 32.79
C GLU A 18 7.49 -18.60 31.84
N GLU A 19 8.09 -18.39 30.67
CA GLU A 19 7.44 -17.74 29.54
C GLU A 19 6.26 -18.62 29.13
N THR A 20 5.17 -18.44 29.86
CA THR A 20 3.84 -18.87 29.47
C THR A 20 3.50 -18.12 28.21
N GLU A 21 3.16 -18.89 27.17
CA GLU A 21 2.63 -18.44 25.89
C GLU A 21 1.61 -17.32 26.09
N GLN A 22 2.02 -16.09 25.82
CA GLN A 22 1.12 -15.03 25.40
C GLN A 22 1.52 -14.67 23.99
N ASP A 23 0.85 -15.38 23.08
CA ASP A 23 0.49 -14.96 21.74
C ASP A 23 0.20 -13.45 21.71
N ALA A 24 1.25 -12.65 21.54
CA ALA A 24 1.18 -11.29 21.07
C ALA A 24 1.11 -11.34 19.54
N GLY A 25 0.14 -12.08 19.02
CA GLY A 25 -0.57 -11.65 17.84
C GLY A 25 -1.18 -10.29 18.20
N GLU A 26 -0.41 -9.22 18.01
CA GLU A 26 -0.97 -7.92 17.74
C GLU A 26 -1.84 -8.11 16.50
N GLY A 27 -3.09 -8.51 16.75
CA GLY A 27 -4.20 -8.25 15.89
C GLY A 27 -4.14 -6.76 15.65
N LEU A 28 -3.58 -6.40 14.50
CA LEU A 28 -4.11 -5.31 13.71
C LEU A 28 -5.60 -5.62 13.61
N GLU A 29 -6.37 -5.18 14.61
CA GLU A 29 -7.75 -4.82 14.41
C GLU A 29 -7.66 -3.79 13.30
N GLU A 30 -7.79 -4.29 12.06
CA GLU A 30 -8.19 -3.50 10.93
C GLU A 30 -9.42 -2.77 11.44
N VAL A 31 -9.21 -1.51 11.81
CA VAL A 31 -10.28 -0.57 11.96
C VAL A 31 -10.84 -0.53 10.54
N ASP A 32 -11.84 -1.38 10.29
CA ASP A 32 -12.78 -1.24 9.21
C ASP A 32 -13.51 0.06 9.52
N GLU A 33 -12.81 1.19 9.33
CA GLU A 33 -13.43 2.43 8.94
C GLU A 33 -14.26 2.01 7.75
N GLN A 34 -15.55 1.77 8.02
CA GLN A 34 -16.59 1.48 7.06
C GLN A 34 -16.70 2.70 6.15
N LEU A 35 -15.70 2.84 5.27
CA LEU A 35 -15.74 3.67 4.10
C LEU A 35 -16.97 3.18 3.33
N PRO A 36 -17.88 4.09 2.97
CA PRO A 36 -19.15 3.75 2.35
C PRO A 36 -18.93 2.77 1.21
N SER A 37 -19.82 1.78 1.10
CA SER A 37 -19.83 0.80 0.02
C SER A 37 -19.59 1.50 -1.32
N MET A 38 -18.41 1.28 -1.88
CA MET A 38 -17.93 1.89 -3.13
C MET A 38 -18.74 1.42 -4.34
N SER A 39 -19.61 0.44 -4.14
CA SER A 39 -20.52 -0.15 -5.12
C SER A 39 -21.47 0.86 -5.78
N ALA A 40 -21.66 2.05 -5.17
CA ALA A 40 -22.46 3.14 -5.71
C ALA A 40 -21.78 3.92 -6.85
N TYR A 41 -20.47 3.71 -7.07
CA TYR A 41 -19.72 4.39 -8.14
C TYR A 41 -19.41 3.43 -9.29
N ASP A 42 -19.42 3.97 -10.51
CA ASP A 42 -19.13 3.20 -11.73
C ASP A 42 -17.72 3.48 -12.28
N ARG A 43 -17.12 4.63 -11.93
CA ARG A 43 -15.82 5.05 -12.47
C ARG A 43 -14.89 5.53 -11.37
N VAL A 44 -13.61 5.17 -11.50
CA VAL A 44 -12.52 5.63 -10.61
C VAL A 44 -12.50 7.15 -10.48
N GLY A 45 -12.74 7.89 -11.57
CA GLY A 45 -12.76 9.37 -11.55
C GLY A 45 -13.90 10.00 -10.73
N SER A 46 -14.89 9.21 -10.30
CA SER A 46 -15.92 9.70 -9.36
C SER A 46 -15.42 9.70 -7.92
N VAL A 47 -14.42 8.84 -7.66
CA VAL A 47 -13.86 8.57 -6.34
C VAL A 47 -12.53 9.31 -6.18
N ALA A 48 -11.70 9.32 -7.22
CA ALA A 48 -10.45 10.06 -7.31
C ALA A 48 -10.70 11.51 -7.74
N LYS A 49 -10.60 12.46 -6.80
CA LYS A 49 -10.87 13.89 -6.98
C LYS A 49 -9.65 14.77 -6.76
N LEU A 50 -8.55 14.23 -6.21
CA LEU A 50 -7.35 15.00 -5.86
C LEU A 50 -6.74 15.69 -7.09
N LEU A 51 -6.66 14.97 -8.22
CA LEU A 51 -6.11 15.53 -9.45
C LEU A 51 -6.99 16.67 -10.04
N ALA A 52 -8.28 16.70 -9.70
CA ALA A 52 -9.18 17.78 -10.06
C ALA A 52 -9.07 18.99 -9.11
N ASN A 53 -8.50 18.80 -7.91
CA ASN A 53 -8.33 19.85 -6.93
C ASN A 53 -7.35 20.91 -7.44
N GLN A 54 -7.74 22.19 -7.32
CA GLN A 54 -6.87 23.30 -7.71
C GLN A 54 -5.63 23.39 -6.82
N ASN A 55 -5.77 23.08 -5.54
CA ASN A 55 -4.64 23.10 -4.58
C ASN A 55 -3.54 22.11 -4.98
N TYR A 56 -3.92 20.91 -5.47
CA TYR A 56 -2.96 19.91 -5.96
C TYR A 56 -2.14 20.46 -7.12
N LYS A 57 -2.81 21.06 -8.12
CA LYS A 57 -2.15 21.65 -9.29
C LYS A 57 -1.21 22.77 -8.90
N ASP A 58 -1.69 23.69 -8.07
CA ASP A 58 -0.90 24.85 -7.63
C ASP A 58 0.35 24.43 -6.83
N LEU A 59 0.26 23.38 -5.99
CA LEU A 59 1.39 22.85 -5.22
C LEU A 59 2.41 22.13 -6.11
N ILE A 60 1.95 21.31 -7.05
CA ILE A 60 2.83 20.63 -8.01
C ILE A 60 3.54 21.63 -8.93
N ASP A 61 2.84 22.67 -9.40
CA ASP A 61 3.43 23.73 -10.22
C ASP A 61 4.51 24.49 -9.45
N LYS A 62 4.24 24.87 -8.19
CA LYS A 62 5.26 25.49 -7.30
C LYS A 62 6.46 24.57 -7.07
N MET A 63 6.23 23.28 -6.86
CA MET A 63 7.31 22.30 -6.70
C MET A 63 8.16 22.22 -7.98
N GLN A 64 7.54 22.14 -9.15
CA GLN A 64 8.25 22.14 -10.44
C GLN A 64 9.03 23.42 -10.68
N GLU A 65 8.48 24.58 -10.32
CA GLU A 65 9.19 25.86 -10.39
C GLU A 65 10.47 25.83 -9.52
N GLN A 66 10.37 25.35 -8.27
CA GLN A 66 11.53 25.24 -7.38
C GLN A 66 12.58 24.24 -7.88
N LEU A 67 12.15 23.11 -8.46
CA LEU A 67 13.06 22.11 -9.04
C LEU A 67 13.79 22.61 -10.30
N ASN A 68 13.18 23.57 -11.03
CA ASN A 68 13.75 24.16 -12.23
C ASN A 68 14.72 25.32 -11.94
N LEU A 69 14.86 25.76 -10.68
CA LEU A 69 15.83 26.79 -10.31
C LEU A 69 17.26 26.26 -10.49
N LYS A 70 18.11 27.05 -11.18
CA LYS A 70 19.52 26.69 -11.42
C LYS A 70 20.41 26.80 -10.19
N GLU A 71 20.01 27.61 -9.23
CA GLU A 71 20.74 27.82 -7.97
C GLU A 71 19.75 27.76 -6.81
N ILE A 72 20.14 27.04 -5.76
CA ILE A 72 19.33 26.91 -4.55
C ILE A 72 19.50 28.20 -3.75
N PRO A 73 18.40 28.94 -3.47
CA PRO A 73 18.45 30.13 -2.64
C PRO A 73 19.09 29.83 -1.27
N PRO A 74 20.00 30.68 -0.77
CA PRO A 74 20.59 30.48 0.55
C PRO A 74 19.54 30.73 1.64
N VAL A 75 19.42 29.77 2.57
CA VAL A 75 18.53 29.88 3.74
C VAL A 75 19.02 31.04 4.61
N THR A 76 18.33 32.18 4.53
CA THR A 76 18.74 33.43 5.20
C THR A 76 17.86 33.78 6.40
N LYS A 77 16.74 33.07 6.56
CA LYS A 77 15.74 33.28 7.62
C LYS A 77 15.75 32.10 8.60
N PRO A 78 15.19 32.26 9.81
CA PRO A 78 14.84 31.13 10.65
C PRO A 78 14.05 30.09 9.85
N LEU A 79 14.36 28.82 10.04
CA LEU A 79 13.88 27.68 9.24
C LEU A 79 12.34 27.70 9.08
N GLU A 80 11.62 28.02 10.15
CA GLU A 80 10.15 28.08 10.21
C GLU A 80 9.53 29.23 9.39
N ALA A 81 10.31 30.29 9.16
CA ALA A 81 9.91 31.43 8.34
C ALA A 81 10.36 31.28 6.88
N ASP A 82 11.12 30.24 6.56
CA ASP A 82 11.61 29.98 5.22
C ASP A 82 10.49 29.47 4.31
N PRO A 83 10.26 30.10 3.14
CA PRO A 83 9.20 29.71 2.23
C PRO A 83 9.40 28.31 1.64
N GLN A 84 10.64 27.82 1.53
CA GLN A 84 10.94 26.47 1.03
C GLN A 84 10.56 25.43 2.08
N TYR A 85 10.87 25.69 3.35
CA TYR A 85 10.44 24.82 4.44
C TYR A 85 8.91 24.70 4.52
N LYS A 86 8.19 25.82 4.40
CA LYS A 86 6.72 25.80 4.35
C LYS A 86 6.17 24.99 3.18
N LEU A 87 6.77 25.12 2.00
CA LEU A 87 6.39 24.33 0.84
C LEU A 87 6.62 22.83 1.08
N ILE A 88 7.72 22.43 1.71
CA ILE A 88 7.98 21.02 2.06
C ILE A 88 6.90 20.47 3.00
N VAL A 89 6.50 21.25 4.02
CA VAL A 89 5.43 20.85 4.94
C VAL A 89 4.09 20.70 4.18
N GLU A 90 3.76 21.64 3.30
CA GLU A 90 2.56 21.56 2.45
C GLU A 90 2.60 20.32 1.52
N LEU A 91 3.74 20.03 0.90
CA LEU A 91 3.94 18.85 0.05
C LEU A 91 3.85 17.54 0.84
N SER A 92 4.30 17.52 2.09
CA SER A 92 4.12 16.35 2.97
C SER A 92 2.64 16.09 3.27
N GLY A 93 1.85 17.15 3.46
CA GLY A 93 0.40 17.03 3.58
C GLY A 93 -0.23 16.49 2.29
N LEU A 94 0.22 16.99 1.14
CA LEU A 94 -0.22 16.51 -0.17
C LEU A 94 0.10 15.02 -0.38
N ALA A 95 1.26 14.55 0.09
CA ALA A 95 1.62 13.14 0.02
C ALA A 95 0.64 12.25 0.81
N ALA A 96 0.25 12.68 2.02
CA ALA A 96 -0.76 11.97 2.81
C ALA A 96 -2.13 11.95 2.11
N GLU A 97 -2.53 13.04 1.43
CA GLU A 97 -3.75 13.05 0.62
C GLU A 97 -3.68 12.08 -0.58
N VAL A 98 -2.51 11.97 -1.24
CA VAL A 98 -2.27 11.00 -2.32
C VAL A 98 -2.40 9.57 -1.79
N ASP A 99 -1.80 9.26 -0.64
CA ASP A 99 -1.88 7.93 -0.03
C ASP A 99 -3.32 7.57 0.35
N GLN A 100 -4.08 8.53 0.90
CA GLN A 100 -5.49 8.32 1.20
C GLN A 100 -6.31 8.07 -0.06
N GLU A 101 -6.08 8.82 -1.13
CA GLU A 101 -6.77 8.60 -2.39
C GLU A 101 -6.39 7.26 -3.03
N LEU A 102 -5.12 6.84 -2.94
CA LEU A 102 -4.67 5.53 -3.39
C LEU A 102 -5.43 4.40 -2.66
N ASN A 103 -5.58 4.49 -1.34
CA ASN A 103 -6.35 3.51 -0.56
C ASN A 103 -7.82 3.45 -0.99
N VAL A 104 -8.40 4.61 -1.24
CA VAL A 104 -9.77 4.76 -1.73
C VAL A 104 -9.92 4.12 -3.13
N ILE A 105 -8.99 4.36 -4.06
CA ILE A 105 -8.98 3.73 -5.39
C ILE A 105 -8.78 2.21 -5.27
N HIS A 106 -7.87 1.77 -4.40
CA HIS A 106 -7.60 0.36 -4.16
C HIS A 106 -8.85 -0.36 -3.66
N LYS A 107 -9.55 0.20 -2.65
CA LYS A 107 -10.84 -0.32 -2.17
C LYS A 107 -11.88 -0.38 -3.28
N PHE A 108 -12.02 0.68 -4.09
CA PHE A 108 -12.96 0.71 -5.21
C PHE A 108 -12.70 -0.42 -6.22
N VAL A 109 -11.44 -0.60 -6.64
CA VAL A 109 -11.07 -1.63 -7.63
C VAL A 109 -11.22 -3.02 -7.04
N ARG A 110 -10.82 -3.21 -5.78
CA ARG A 110 -10.99 -4.47 -5.06
C ARG A 110 -12.45 -4.89 -5.00
N ASP A 111 -13.34 -4.03 -4.52
CA ASP A 111 -14.76 -4.35 -4.36
C ASP A 111 -15.44 -4.72 -5.70
N LYS A 112 -14.94 -4.20 -6.83
CA LYS A 112 -15.42 -4.56 -8.18
C LYS A 112 -14.80 -5.88 -8.67
N TYR A 113 -13.49 -6.03 -8.51
CA TYR A 113 -12.72 -7.15 -9.05
C TYR A 113 -12.83 -8.44 -8.21
N GLU A 114 -13.30 -8.34 -6.96
CA GLU A 114 -13.61 -9.48 -6.09
C GLU A 114 -14.57 -10.48 -6.76
N LYS A 115 -15.51 -9.99 -7.58
CA LYS A 115 -16.41 -10.87 -8.37
C LYS A 115 -15.65 -11.81 -9.31
N ARG A 116 -14.48 -11.37 -9.80
CA ARG A 116 -13.66 -12.10 -10.78
C ARG A 116 -12.60 -12.97 -10.15
N PHE A 117 -11.89 -12.42 -9.18
CA PHE A 117 -10.76 -13.08 -8.53
C PHE A 117 -10.66 -12.64 -7.06
N PRO A 118 -11.54 -13.16 -6.19
CA PRO A 118 -11.65 -12.71 -4.80
C PRO A 118 -10.37 -12.95 -4.00
N GLU A 119 -9.63 -14.02 -4.32
CA GLU A 119 -8.42 -14.37 -3.58
C GLU A 119 -7.26 -13.40 -3.82
N LEU A 120 -7.30 -12.58 -4.89
CA LEU A 120 -6.19 -11.70 -5.26
C LEU A 120 -5.84 -10.68 -4.16
N GLU A 121 -6.82 -10.22 -3.39
CA GLU A 121 -6.60 -9.27 -2.28
C GLU A 121 -5.62 -9.84 -1.25
N SER A 122 -5.87 -11.08 -0.81
CA SER A 122 -5.01 -11.76 0.16
C SER A 122 -3.61 -12.11 -0.37
N LEU A 123 -3.47 -12.21 -1.70
CA LEU A 123 -2.22 -12.57 -2.35
C LEU A 123 -1.30 -11.37 -2.60
N VAL A 124 -1.86 -10.19 -2.78
CA VAL A 124 -1.13 -8.96 -3.11
C VAL A 124 -1.56 -7.84 -2.17
N PRO A 125 -0.94 -7.70 -0.99
CA PRO A 125 -1.32 -6.69 0.01
C PRO A 125 -0.92 -5.27 -0.41
N ASN A 126 0.05 -5.11 -1.31
CA ASN A 126 0.47 -3.80 -1.79
C ASN A 126 -0.54 -3.24 -2.80
N ALA A 127 -1.11 -2.07 -2.52
CA ALA A 127 -2.13 -1.44 -3.35
C ALA A 127 -1.69 -1.18 -4.80
N LEU A 128 -0.46 -0.71 -5.03
CA LEU A 128 0.03 -0.42 -6.39
C LEU A 128 0.26 -1.70 -7.19
N GLU A 129 0.84 -2.72 -6.56
CA GLU A 129 1.04 -4.03 -7.18
C GLU A 129 -0.30 -4.70 -7.48
N TYR A 130 -1.28 -4.60 -6.57
CA TYR A 130 -2.64 -5.10 -6.78
C TYR A 130 -3.29 -4.43 -7.99
N LEU A 131 -3.30 -3.10 -8.03
CA LEU A 131 -3.89 -2.32 -9.14
C LEU A 131 -3.21 -2.65 -10.48
N ALA A 132 -1.88 -2.76 -10.50
CA ALA A 132 -1.13 -3.14 -11.69
C ALA A 132 -1.45 -4.58 -12.14
N THR A 133 -1.60 -5.50 -11.19
CA THR A 133 -1.95 -6.90 -11.45
C THR A 133 -3.38 -7.03 -11.99
N VAL A 134 -4.35 -6.35 -11.39
CA VAL A 134 -5.74 -6.31 -11.87
C VAL A 134 -5.80 -5.76 -13.30
N LYS A 135 -5.10 -4.66 -13.56
CA LYS A 135 -5.02 -4.05 -14.89
C LYS A 135 -4.42 -4.99 -15.95
N LEU A 136 -3.46 -5.82 -15.56
CA LEU A 136 -2.81 -6.77 -16.46
C LEU A 136 -3.68 -8.02 -16.70
N LEU A 137 -4.30 -8.56 -15.66
CA LEU A 137 -5.10 -9.79 -15.75
C LEU A 137 -6.47 -9.56 -16.40
N GLY A 138 -7.20 -8.52 -15.97
CA GLY A 138 -8.56 -8.25 -16.40
C GLY A 138 -9.45 -9.51 -16.32
N ASN A 139 -10.19 -9.82 -17.39
CA ASN A 139 -11.01 -11.03 -17.41
C ASN A 139 -10.20 -12.32 -17.68
N ASP A 140 -9.03 -12.21 -18.31
CA ASP A 140 -8.18 -13.37 -18.63
C ASP A 140 -7.13 -13.61 -17.54
N ILE A 141 -7.62 -14.12 -16.41
CA ILE A 141 -6.78 -14.48 -15.26
C ILE A 141 -5.88 -15.71 -15.53
N SER A 142 -6.09 -16.41 -16.64
CA SER A 142 -5.33 -17.60 -16.97
C SER A 142 -3.92 -17.18 -17.37
N THR A 143 -2.94 -17.38 -16.49
CA THR A 143 -1.52 -17.02 -16.68
C THR A 143 -0.79 -17.90 -17.70
N LYS A 144 -1.51 -18.45 -18.69
CA LYS A 144 -0.97 -19.25 -19.79
C LYS A 144 -0.35 -18.31 -20.83
N GLY A 145 0.94 -18.00 -20.70
CA GLY A 145 1.72 -17.29 -21.72
C GLY A 145 2.23 -15.92 -21.28
N GLN A 146 1.97 -14.88 -22.11
CA GLN A 146 2.56 -13.53 -22.00
C GLN A 146 2.32 -12.86 -20.63
N ASN A 147 1.18 -13.15 -19.99
CA ASN A 147 0.86 -12.61 -18.67
C ASN A 147 1.87 -13.02 -17.60
N LYS A 148 2.50 -14.20 -17.70
CA LYS A 148 3.49 -14.66 -16.70
C LYS A 148 4.77 -13.81 -16.70
N GLN A 149 5.23 -13.38 -17.87
CA GLN A 149 6.44 -12.55 -17.97
C GLN A 149 6.19 -11.15 -17.42
N ILE A 150 5.06 -10.53 -17.77
CA ILE A 150 4.73 -9.17 -17.31
C ILE A 150 4.36 -9.18 -15.82
N LEU A 151 3.68 -10.24 -15.33
CA LEU A 151 3.45 -10.42 -13.88
C LEU A 151 4.75 -10.51 -13.10
N SER A 152 5.81 -11.11 -13.66
CA SER A 152 7.12 -11.18 -12.99
C SER A 152 7.89 -9.85 -12.95
N GLU A 153 7.46 -8.85 -13.73
CA GLU A 153 7.98 -7.48 -13.64
C GLU A 153 7.31 -6.68 -12.52
N ILE A 154 6.10 -7.07 -12.11
CA ILE A 154 5.27 -6.39 -11.12
C ILE A 154 5.39 -7.08 -9.75
N LEU A 155 5.32 -8.41 -9.74
CA LEU A 155 5.28 -9.24 -8.54
C LEU A 155 6.54 -10.10 -8.41
N ALA A 156 6.91 -10.38 -7.16
CA ALA A 156 7.96 -11.35 -6.88
C ALA A 156 7.64 -12.72 -7.53
N PRO A 157 8.64 -13.49 -7.99
CA PRO A 157 8.41 -14.77 -8.66
C PRO A 157 7.58 -15.76 -7.85
N ALA A 158 7.72 -15.76 -6.52
CA ALA A 158 6.93 -16.60 -5.63
C ALA A 158 5.44 -16.23 -5.68
N THR A 159 5.12 -14.94 -5.51
CA THR A 159 3.75 -14.41 -5.59
C THR A 159 3.11 -14.68 -6.94
N CYS A 160 3.86 -14.52 -8.04
CA CYS A 160 3.37 -14.82 -9.39
C CYS A 160 2.93 -16.29 -9.55
N ILE A 161 3.67 -17.24 -8.97
CA ILE A 161 3.32 -18.67 -8.99
C ILE A 161 2.04 -18.90 -8.17
N VAL A 162 1.97 -18.36 -6.95
CA VAL A 162 0.80 -18.54 -6.09
C VAL A 162 -0.45 -17.97 -6.77
N VAL A 163 -0.39 -16.76 -7.30
CA VAL A 163 -1.49 -16.14 -8.08
C VAL A 163 -1.89 -17.01 -9.27
N SER A 164 -0.93 -17.58 -10.00
CA SER A 164 -1.22 -18.48 -11.14
C SER A 164 -1.94 -19.76 -10.73
N VAL A 165 -1.52 -20.36 -9.61
CA VAL A 165 -2.14 -21.59 -9.08
C VAL A 165 -3.54 -21.29 -8.60
N THR A 166 -3.72 -20.23 -7.81
CA THR A 166 -5.03 -19.82 -7.28
C THR A 166 -5.98 -19.39 -8.39
N ALA A 167 -5.49 -18.70 -9.43
CA ALA A 167 -6.28 -18.33 -10.60
C ALA A 167 -6.82 -19.56 -11.37
N SER A 168 -6.15 -20.71 -11.28
CA SER A 168 -6.62 -21.95 -11.92
C SER A 168 -7.74 -22.62 -11.13
N THR A 169 -7.93 -22.28 -9.85
CA THR A 169 -8.93 -22.88 -8.95
C THR A 169 -9.95 -21.87 -8.41
N THR A 170 -9.87 -20.60 -8.82
CA THR A 170 -10.77 -19.55 -8.35
C THR A 170 -12.22 -19.83 -8.77
N GLN A 171 -13.16 -19.43 -7.92
CA GLN A 171 -14.61 -19.58 -8.14
C GLN A 171 -15.25 -18.30 -8.71
N GLY A 172 -14.45 -17.26 -8.99
CA GLY A 172 -14.95 -15.99 -9.53
C GLY A 172 -15.51 -16.11 -10.96
N LYS A 173 -16.36 -15.15 -11.32
CA LYS A 173 -17.04 -15.07 -12.63
C LYS A 173 -16.45 -13.97 -13.48
N ALA A 174 -16.51 -14.13 -14.80
CA ALA A 174 -16.12 -13.05 -15.72
C ALA A 174 -16.94 -11.78 -15.46
N LEU A 175 -16.28 -10.63 -15.51
CA LEU A 175 -16.92 -9.31 -15.43
C LEU A 175 -17.54 -8.95 -16.78
N GLU A 176 -18.63 -8.20 -16.76
CA GLU A 176 -19.21 -7.65 -17.97
C GLU A 176 -18.30 -6.56 -18.57
N PRO A 177 -18.39 -6.26 -19.88
CA PRO A 177 -17.53 -5.28 -20.54
C PRO A 177 -17.61 -3.87 -19.94
N ASP A 178 -18.77 -3.53 -19.37
CA ASP A 178 -19.01 -2.24 -18.71
C ASP A 178 -18.43 -2.18 -17.29
N GLU A 179 -18.12 -3.34 -16.68
CA GLU A 179 -17.52 -3.45 -15.35
C GLU A 179 -15.98 -3.58 -15.38
N LEU A 180 -15.39 -3.81 -16.56
CA LEU A 180 -13.95 -4.04 -16.77
C LEU A 180 -13.14 -2.74 -16.89
#